data_AF-A0A645IXM9-F1
#
_entry.id   AF-A0A645IXM9-F1
#
_cell.length_a   1.000
_cell.length_b   1.000
_cell.length_c   1.000
_cell.angle_alpha   90.00
_cell.angle_beta   90.00
_cell.angle_gamma   90.00
#
_symmetry.space_group_name_H-M   'P 1'
#
loop_
_entity.id
_entity.type
_entity.pdbx_description
1 polymer ?
#
loop_
_entity_poly.entity_id
_entity_poly.type
_entity_poly.pdbx_seq_one_letter_code
_entity_poly.pdbx_strand_id
1 'polypeptide(L)'
;MLDLLARYWEMARRLGLPVREDFGDFHRDYEWMGVQRHLKVLGIFARLCHRDGKEAYLKDMPLVMSYLRKACDRYRALGPLLKILDKLDPVPVEYGYTF
;
A
#
# COMPACT_ATOMS: atom_id res chain seq x y z
N MET A 1 6.90 3.43 11.09
CA MET A 1 6.72 4.14 9.80
C MET A 1 6.01 5.46 10.00
N LEU A 2 4.85 5.47 10.68
CA LEU A 2 4.11 6.70 10.96
C LEU A 2 4.96 7.76 11.69
N ASP A 3 5.77 7.36 12.68
CA ASP A 3 6.65 8.28 13.41
C ASP A 3 7.69 8.96 12.51
N LEU A 4 8.25 8.22 11.54
CA LEU A 4 9.21 8.76 10.60
C LEU A 4 8.53 9.74 9.63
N LEU A 5 7.32 9.40 9.18
CA LEU A 5 6.53 10.26 8.32
C LEU A 5 6.13 11.55 9.03
N ALA A 6 5.72 11.47 10.29
CA ALA A 6 5.41 12.62 11.14
C ALA A 6 6.64 13.52 11.32
N ARG A 7 7.80 12.95 11.64
CA ARG A 7 9.06 13.71 11.75
C ARG A 7 9.46 14.38 10.43
N TYR A 8 9.31 13.68 9.31
CA TYR A 8 9.56 14.25 7.99
C TYR A 8 8.62 15.43 7.71
N TRP A 9 7.33 15.26 7.95
CA TRP A 9 6.32 16.29 7.77
C TRP A 9 6.58 17.53 8.64
N GLU A 10 6.90 17.34 9.92
CA GLU A 10 7.25 18.44 10.84
C GLU A 10 8.47 19.22 10.35
N MET A 11 9.51 18.50 9.91
CA MET A 11 10.72 19.12 9.36
C MET A 11 10.40 19.88 8.07
N ALA A 12 9.63 19.29 7.15
CA ALA A 12 9.24 19.92 5.90
C ALA A 12 8.42 21.20 6.14
N ARG A 13 7.48 21.16 7.08
CA ARG A 13 6.69 22.33 7.50
C ARG A 13 7.58 23.43 8.09
N ARG A 14 8.53 23.07 8.96
CA ARG A 14 9.50 24.04 9.54
C ARG A 14 10.40 24.70 8.49
N LEU A 15 10.71 23.99 7.42
CA LEU A 15 11.52 24.49 6.30
C LEU A 15 10.68 25.28 5.26
N GLY A 16 9.38 25.43 5.46
CA GLY A 16 8.50 26.14 4.52
C GLY A 16 8.29 25.39 3.20
N LEU A 17 8.50 24.06 3.18
CA LEU A 17 8.20 23.25 2.00
C LEU A 17 6.68 23.16 1.78
N PRO A 18 6.21 23.03 0.53
CA PRO A 18 4.78 22.97 0.21
C PRO A 18 4.19 21.59 0.57
N VAL A 19 4.08 21.29 1.86
CA VAL A 19 3.38 20.12 2.41
C VAL A 19 2.01 20.53 2.94
N ARG A 20 1.13 19.56 3.21
CA ARG A 20 -0.18 19.83 3.83
C ARG A 20 0.01 20.40 5.24
N GLU A 21 -0.89 21.31 5.62
CA GLU A 21 -0.90 21.92 6.97
C GLU A 21 -1.34 20.94 8.06
N ASP A 22 -2.22 19.98 7.73
CA ASP A 22 -2.63 18.90 8.62
C ASP A 22 -1.86 17.62 8.32
N PHE A 23 -1.41 16.92 9.37
CA PHE A 23 -0.65 15.68 9.21
C PHE A 23 -1.52 14.53 8.68
N GLY A 24 -2.81 14.49 9.05
CA GLY A 24 -3.75 13.48 8.55
C GLY A 24 -3.93 13.58 7.05
N ASP A 25 -4.07 14.79 6.52
CA ASP A 25 -4.10 15.04 5.07
C ASP A 25 -2.78 14.65 4.39
N PHE A 26 -1.63 14.98 4.98
CA PHE A 26 -0.32 14.58 4.46
C PHE A 26 -0.16 13.06 4.42
N HIS A 27 -0.53 12.38 5.51
CA HIS A 27 -0.49 10.93 5.63
C HIS A 27 -1.43 10.26 4.62
N ARG A 28 -2.62 10.83 4.40
CA ARG A 28 -3.52 10.36 3.34
C ARG A 28 -2.86 10.45 1.97
N ASP A 29 -2.29 11.60 1.60
CA ASP A 29 -1.63 11.77 0.31
C ASP A 29 -0.45 10.79 0.15
N TYR A 30 0.32 10.56 1.22
CA TYR A 30 1.40 9.56 1.26
C TYR A 30 0.89 8.13 1.00
N GLU A 31 -0.19 7.72 1.67
CA GLU A 31 -0.77 6.38 1.49
C GLU A 31 -1.35 6.20 0.08
N TRP A 32 -1.97 7.24 -0.49
CA TRP A 32 -2.51 7.22 -1.85
C TRP A 32 -1.41 7.08 -2.91
N MET A 33 -0.28 7.78 -2.72
CA MET A 33 0.92 7.55 -3.53
C MET A 33 1.43 6.11 -3.35
N GLY A 34 1.41 5.59 -2.13
CA GLY A 34 1.73 4.19 -1.81
C GLY A 34 0.90 3.21 -2.63
N VAL A 35 -0.42 3.39 -2.68
CA VAL A 35 -1.35 2.56 -3.48
C VAL A 35 -0.93 2.52 -4.95
N GLN A 36 -0.71 3.69 -5.57
CA GLN A 36 -0.28 3.76 -6.96
C GLN A 36 1.08 3.06 -7.18
N ARG A 37 2.04 3.28 -6.28
CA ARG A 37 3.37 2.67 -6.35
C ARG A 37 3.30 1.14 -6.22
N HIS A 38 2.52 0.63 -5.27
CA HIS A 38 2.39 -0.80 -5.04
C HIS A 38 1.75 -1.50 -6.24
N LEU A 39 0.69 -0.94 -6.82
CA LEU A 39 0.10 -1.46 -8.06
C LEU A 39 1.12 -1.53 -9.21
N LYS A 40 1.91 -0.47 -9.40
CA LYS A 40 2.97 -0.45 -10.41
C LYS A 40 4.02 -1.53 -10.16
N VAL A 41 4.46 -1.70 -8.90
CA VAL A 41 5.45 -2.72 -8.53
C VAL A 41 4.92 -4.14 -8.77
N LEU A 42 3.67 -4.42 -8.40
CA LEU A 42 3.04 -5.72 -8.66
C LEU A 42 3.02 -6.05 -10.16
N GLY A 43 2.65 -5.07 -11.01
CA GLY A 43 2.71 -5.23 -12.45
C GLY A 43 4.13 -5.43 -12.99
N ILE A 44 5.12 -4.73 -12.43
CA ILE A 44 6.54 -4.92 -12.80
C ILE A 44 7.01 -6.32 -12.44
N PHE A 45 6.70 -6.82 -11.24
CA PHE A 45 7.08 -8.17 -10.81
C PHE A 45 6.44 -9.23 -11.69
N ALA A 46 5.15 -9.10 -11.98
CA ALA A 46 4.46 -10.02 -12.90
C ALA A 46 5.12 -10.02 -14.28
N ARG A 47 5.41 -8.84 -14.84
CA ARG A 47 6.12 -8.72 -16.12
C ARG A 47 7.50 -9.36 -16.09
N LEU A 48 8.30 -9.09 -15.06
CA LEU A 48 9.66 -9.66 -14.91
C LEU A 48 9.63 -11.19 -14.81
N CYS A 49 8.62 -11.73 -14.14
CA CYS A 49 8.42 -13.17 -14.09
C CYS A 49 8.06 -13.74 -15.47
N HIS A 50 6.97 -13.27 -16.08
CA HIS A 50 6.44 -13.87 -17.32
C HIS A 50 7.32 -13.64 -18.55
N ARG A 51 7.97 -12.48 -18.66
CA ARG A 51 8.75 -12.10 -19.84
C ARG A 51 10.24 -12.41 -19.69
N ASP A 52 10.80 -12.14 -18.51
CA ASP A 52 12.24 -12.17 -18.28
C ASP A 52 12.70 -13.40 -17.48
N GLY A 53 11.78 -14.32 -17.13
CA GLY A 53 12.07 -15.56 -16.40
C GLY A 53 12.52 -15.33 -14.94
N LYS A 54 12.27 -14.15 -14.37
CA LYS A 54 12.75 -13.79 -13.02
C LYS A 54 11.74 -14.15 -11.94
N GLU A 55 11.50 -15.44 -11.74
CA GLU A 55 10.51 -15.97 -10.79
C GLU A 55 10.76 -15.55 -9.33
N ALA A 56 12.00 -15.21 -8.98
CA ALA A 56 12.36 -14.77 -7.63
C ALA A 56 11.50 -13.59 -7.13
N TYR A 57 11.05 -12.71 -8.02
CA TYR A 57 10.19 -11.56 -7.66
C TYR A 57 8.78 -11.95 -7.21
N LEU A 58 8.31 -13.16 -7.53
CA LEU A 58 7.03 -13.65 -7.01
C LEU A 58 7.07 -13.79 -5.48
N LYS A 59 8.25 -14.03 -4.89
CA LYS A 59 8.42 -14.13 -3.44
C LYS A 59 8.19 -12.80 -2.72
N ASP A 60 8.38 -11.68 -3.41
CA ASP A 60 8.16 -10.33 -2.87
C ASP A 60 6.72 -9.83 -3.05
N MET A 61 5.93 -10.46 -3.94
CA MET A 61 4.55 -10.06 -4.22
C MET A 61 3.65 -10.04 -2.97
N PRO A 62 3.68 -11.06 -2.07
CA PRO A 62 2.81 -11.05 -0.88
C PRO A 62 3.05 -9.84 0.02
N LEU A 63 4.30 -9.42 0.18
CA LEU A 63 4.64 -8.25 0.98
C LEU A 63 4.05 -6.98 0.38
N VAL A 64 4.23 -6.77 -0.93
CA VAL A 64 3.69 -5.59 -1.64
C VAL A 64 2.16 -5.59 -1.63
N MET A 65 1.54 -6.75 -1.83
CA MET A 65 0.09 -6.92 -1.75
C MET A 65 -0.43 -6.58 -0.35
N SER A 66 0.28 -6.98 0.72
CA SER A 66 -0.13 -6.68 2.09
C SER A 66 -0.18 -5.18 2.38
N TYR A 67 0.78 -4.40 1.85
CA TYR A 67 0.78 -2.93 2.01
C TYR A 67 -0.35 -2.28 1.22
N LEU A 68 -0.56 -2.73 -0.03
CA LEU A 68 -1.66 -2.25 -0.87
C LEU A 68 -3.02 -2.49 -0.21
N ARG A 69 -3.26 -3.71 0.29
CA ARG A 69 -4.51 -4.08 0.98
C ARG A 69 -4.75 -3.25 2.23
N LYS A 70 -3.72 -3.06 3.08
CA LYS A 70 -3.83 -2.23 4.29
C LYS A 70 -4.25 -0.80 3.99
N ALA A 71 -3.71 -0.20 2.92
CA ALA A 71 -4.12 1.13 2.49
C ALA A 71 -5.55 1.13 1.94
N CYS A 72 -5.91 0.13 1.12
CA CYS A 72 -7.26 0.05 0.54
C CYS A 72 -8.35 -0.17 1.60
N ASP A 73 -8.06 -0.94 2.65
CA ASP A 73 -8.97 -1.18 3.78
C ASP A 73 -9.19 0.08 4.63
N ARG A 74 -8.13 0.87 4.84
CA ARG A 74 -8.19 2.11 5.63
C ARG A 74 -9.08 3.19 5.00
N TYR A 75 -9.10 3.30 3.68
CA TYR A 75 -9.80 4.38 2.98
C TYR A 75 -11.03 3.86 2.23
N ARG A 76 -12.23 4.26 2.67
CA ARG A 76 -13.50 3.88 2.02
C ARG A 76 -13.53 4.14 0.50
N ALA A 77 -12.88 5.21 0.05
CA ALA A 77 -12.77 5.54 -1.38
C ALA A 77 -12.08 4.45 -2.22
N LEU A 78 -11.23 3.64 -1.60
CA LEU A 78 -10.51 2.53 -2.23
C LEU A 78 -11.24 1.18 -2.09
N GLY A 79 -12.43 1.16 -1.47
CA GLY A 79 -13.23 -0.05 -1.32
C GLY A 79 -13.50 -0.83 -2.62
N PRO A 80 -13.79 -0.18 -3.76
CA PRO A 80 -13.92 -0.88 -5.04
C PRO A 80 -12.65 -1.61 -5.46
N LEU A 81 -11.47 -1.03 -5.20
CA LEU A 81 -10.19 -1.67 -5.49
C LEU A 81 -9.96 -2.87 -4.57
N LEU A 82 -10.24 -2.73 -3.26
CA LEU A 82 -10.12 -3.83 -2.31
C LEU A 82 -10.95 -5.05 -2.75
N LYS A 83 -12.20 -4.84 -3.19
CA LYS A 83 -13.06 -5.91 -3.71
C LYS A 83 -12.48 -6.63 -4.94
N ILE A 84 -11.74 -5.91 -5.80
CA ILE A 84 -11.06 -6.53 -6.94
C ILE A 84 -9.91 -7.40 -6.43
N LEU A 85 -9.11 -6.87 -5.49
CA LEU A 85 -7.99 -7.62 -4.90
C LEU A 85 -8.49 -8.89 -4.20
N ASP A 86 -9.58 -8.83 -3.43
CA ASP A 86 -10.19 -10.00 -2.75
C ASP A 86 -10.60 -11.10 -3.72
N LYS A 87 -11.05 -10.74 -4.93
CA LYS A 87 -11.39 -11.72 -5.96
C LYS A 87 -10.15 -12.35 -6.62
N LEU A 88 -9.06 -11.61 -6.73
CA LEU A 88 -7.83 -12.07 -7.39
C LEU A 88 -6.95 -12.93 -6.47
N ASP A 89 -6.94 -12.60 -5.18
CA ASP A 89 -6.11 -13.25 -4.16
C ASP A 89 -6.92 -13.36 -2.86
N PRO A 90 -7.82 -14.36 -2.75
CA PRO A 90 -8.66 -14.51 -1.58
C PRO A 90 -7.82 -14.76 -0.32
N VAL A 91 -7.95 -13.91 0.69
CA VAL A 91 -7.33 -14.15 1.99
C VAL A 91 -8.15 -15.21 2.72
N PRO A 92 -7.55 -16.32 3.20
CA PRO A 92 -8.27 -17.31 3.99
C PRO A 92 -8.86 -16.64 5.24
N VAL A 93 -10.17 -16.77 5.43
CA VAL A 93 -10.83 -16.32 6.66
C VAL A 93 -10.62 -17.41 7.70
N GLU A 94 -9.69 -17.21 8.63
CA GLU A 94 -9.58 -18.07 9.81
C GLU A 94 -10.73 -17.75 10.77
N TYR A 95 -11.73 -18.64 10.81
CA TYR A 95 -12.75 -18.60 11.86
C TYR A 95 -12.13 -19.07 13.17
N GLY A 96 -11.65 -18.14 13.98
CA GLY A 96 -11.28 -18.41 15.37
C GLY A 96 -12.54 -18.72 16.17
N TYR A 97 -12.86 -20.00 16.37
CA TYR A 97 -13.89 -20.41 17.33
C TYR A 97 -13.39 -20.10 18.74
N THR A 98 -13.87 -19.00 19.33
CA THR A 98 -13.77 -18.82 20.79
C THR A 98 -14.90 -19.63 21.40
N PHE A 99 -14.56 -20.79 21.98
CA PHE A 99 -15.43 -21.55 22.89
C PHE A 99 -15.27 -21.03 24.31
#